data_AF-A0A9E1Z8Z3-F1
#
_entry.id   AF-A0A9E1Z8Z3-F1
#
_cell.length_a   1.000
_cell.length_b   1.000
_cell.length_c   1.000
_cell.angle_alpha   90.00
_cell.angle_beta   90.00
_cell.angle_gamma   90.00
#
_symmetry.space_group_name_H-M   'P 1'
#
loop_
_entity.id
_entity.type
_entity.pdbx_description
1 polymer ?
#
loop_
_entity_poly.entity_id
_entity_poly.type
_entity_poly.pdbx_seq_one_letter_code
_entity_poly.pdbx_strand_id
1 'polypeptide(L)'
;EEPAAEILIKAHKNLEKLVSTMDENEFKTSIDQKWAYQTYSAKWFTPLIQHLNAYIDSVQKKVTGTVKVKLYKGSCDVVAATSPYSLFNEDMATFMKNDLFNQNASAGFIELWNLPQKTSYNLTKDIYFPSERKQKSLEELAQNPEMQQATTGAEEVSAPKVEGSVPLEN
;
A
#
# COMPACT_ATOMS: atom_id res chain seq x y z
N GLU A 1 28.85 -3.94 5.99
CA GLU A 1 28.21 -5.23 6.29
C GLU A 1 27.73 -5.20 7.74
N GLU A 2 26.43 -5.28 7.94
CA GLU A 2 25.76 -5.17 9.25
C GLU A 2 24.92 -6.44 9.51
N PRO A 3 25.54 -7.64 9.56
CA PRO A 3 24.82 -8.91 9.53
C PRO A 3 23.93 -9.12 10.77
N ALA A 4 24.38 -8.65 11.94
CA ALA A 4 23.59 -8.73 13.16
C ALA A 4 22.34 -7.85 13.10
N ALA A 5 22.46 -6.64 12.56
CA ALA A 5 21.34 -5.70 12.43
C ALA A 5 20.28 -6.26 11.48
N GLU A 6 20.68 -6.85 10.35
CA GLU A 6 19.74 -7.44 9.41
C GLU A 6 18.91 -8.57 10.05
N ILE A 7 19.57 -9.45 10.81
CA ILE A 7 18.92 -10.55 11.53
C ILE A 7 17.90 -10.01 12.53
N LEU A 8 18.30 -9.01 13.34
CA LEU A 8 17.43 -8.41 14.35
C LEU A 8 16.22 -7.72 13.71
N ILE A 9 16.42 -6.92 12.66
CA ILE A 9 15.34 -6.22 11.96
C ILE A 9 14.35 -7.23 11.35
N LYS A 10 14.85 -8.29 10.70
CA LYS A 10 13.99 -9.33 10.11
C LYS A 10 13.20 -10.08 11.18
N ALA A 11 13.85 -10.48 12.26
CA ALA A 11 13.18 -11.18 13.36
C ALA A 11 12.12 -10.29 14.02
N HIS A 12 12.47 -9.03 14.31
CA HIS A 12 11.59 -8.06 14.92
C HIS A 12 10.36 -7.76 14.05
N LYS A 13 10.54 -7.48 12.76
CA LYS A 13 9.43 -7.25 11.82
C LYS A 13 8.49 -8.45 11.73
N ASN A 14 9.03 -9.67 11.80
CA ASN A 14 8.19 -10.87 11.82
C ASN A 14 7.35 -10.97 13.10
N LEU A 15 7.94 -10.61 14.25
CA LEU A 15 7.21 -10.56 15.52
C LEU A 15 6.13 -9.47 15.52
N GLU A 16 6.42 -8.27 15.02
CA GLU A 16 5.43 -7.19 14.84
C GLU A 16 4.26 -7.66 13.98
N LYS A 17 4.53 -8.34 12.85
CA LYS A 17 3.50 -8.90 11.98
C LYS A 17 2.58 -9.90 12.72
N LEU A 18 3.09 -10.62 13.71
CA LEU A 18 2.33 -11.63 14.46
C LEU A 18 1.39 -11.02 15.52
N VAL A 19 1.74 -9.85 16.08
CA VAL A 19 1.04 -9.25 17.22
C VAL A 19 0.29 -7.96 16.89
N SER A 20 0.53 -7.39 15.71
CA SER A 20 -0.07 -6.14 15.26
C SER A 20 -1.06 -6.36 14.13
N THR A 21 -2.08 -5.51 14.05
CA THR A 21 -3.10 -5.57 12.99
C THR A 21 -2.50 -5.14 11.64
N MET A 22 -3.25 -5.36 10.56
CA MET A 22 -2.81 -4.97 9.22
C MET A 22 -2.54 -3.45 9.14
N ASP A 23 -3.49 -2.63 9.58
CA ASP A 23 -3.40 -1.17 9.54
C ASP A 23 -2.26 -0.64 10.42
N GLU A 24 -2.03 -1.24 11.59
CA GLU A 24 -0.91 -0.89 12.45
C GLU A 24 0.42 -1.14 11.74
N ASN A 25 0.59 -2.30 11.11
CA ASN A 25 1.82 -2.65 10.39
C ASN A 25 2.03 -1.77 9.14
N GLU A 26 0.96 -1.45 8.42
CA GLU A 26 1.01 -0.55 7.27
C GLU A 26 1.46 0.85 7.68
N PHE A 27 0.81 1.43 8.69
CA PHE A 27 1.15 2.78 9.16
C PHE A 27 2.54 2.83 9.81
N LYS A 28 2.89 1.83 10.62
CA LYS A 28 4.22 1.69 11.26
C LYS A 28 5.34 1.69 10.22
N THR A 29 5.11 1.11 9.03
CA THR A 29 6.11 1.10 7.95
C THR A 29 6.47 2.53 7.51
N SER A 30 5.48 3.42 7.34
CA SER A 30 5.73 4.82 7.02
C SER A 30 6.44 5.57 8.14
N ILE A 31 6.09 5.26 9.40
CA ILE A 31 6.75 5.83 10.58
C ILE A 31 8.21 5.43 10.65
N ASP A 32 8.53 4.15 10.46
CA ASP A 32 9.91 3.63 10.48
C ASP A 32 10.77 4.28 9.40
N GLN A 33 10.23 4.45 8.19
CA GLN A 33 10.91 5.17 7.11
C GLN A 33 11.19 6.63 7.47
N LYS A 34 10.20 7.32 8.05
CA LYS A 34 10.39 8.72 8.45
C LYS A 34 11.40 8.85 9.59
N TRP A 35 11.34 7.96 10.56
CA TRP A 35 12.28 7.90 11.68
C TRP A 35 13.71 7.68 11.16
N ALA A 36 13.91 6.69 10.28
CA ALA A 36 15.20 6.42 9.66
C ALA A 36 15.75 7.64 8.89
N TYR A 37 14.89 8.32 8.12
CA TYR A 37 15.28 9.53 7.40
C TYR A 37 15.72 10.68 8.33
N GLN A 38 15.01 10.90 9.45
CA GLN A 38 15.39 11.93 10.42
C GLN A 38 16.75 11.63 11.06
N THR A 39 16.98 10.37 11.43
CA THR A 39 18.26 9.90 11.97
C THR A 39 19.39 10.06 10.94
N TYR A 40 19.15 9.64 9.70
CA TYR A 40 20.11 9.79 8.60
C TYR A 40 20.44 11.27 8.31
N SER A 41 19.44 12.15 8.37
CA SER A 41 19.59 13.59 8.12
C SER A 41 20.20 14.36 9.30
N ALA A 42 20.71 13.67 10.33
CA ALA A 42 21.24 14.25 11.56
C ALA A 42 20.23 15.15 12.32
N LYS A 43 18.93 14.95 12.11
CA LYS A 43 17.85 15.72 12.76
C LYS A 43 17.42 15.08 14.08
N TRP A 44 18.34 14.51 14.85
CA TRP A 44 18.01 13.76 16.06
C TRP A 44 17.28 14.59 17.13
N PHE A 45 17.68 15.86 17.29
CA PHE A 45 17.13 16.77 18.32
C PHE A 45 15.84 17.48 17.90
N THR A 46 15.27 17.14 16.74
CA THR A 46 13.95 17.66 16.36
C THR A 46 12.86 17.12 17.29
N PRO A 47 11.86 17.91 17.68
CA PRO A 47 10.73 17.42 18.48
C PRO A 47 10.00 16.25 17.79
N LEU A 48 10.02 16.20 16.46
CA LEU A 48 9.40 15.12 15.70
C LEU A 48 9.98 13.73 16.06
N ILE A 49 11.29 13.60 16.35
CA ILE A 49 11.86 12.30 16.77
C ILE A 49 11.23 11.83 18.08
N GLN A 50 10.98 12.73 19.04
CA GLN A 50 10.33 12.36 20.30
C GLN A 50 8.90 11.86 20.07
N HIS A 51 8.15 12.49 19.17
CA HIS A 51 6.80 12.04 18.81
C HIS A 51 6.80 10.68 18.11
N LEU A 52 7.73 10.45 17.18
CA LEU A 52 7.88 9.16 16.51
C LEU A 52 8.27 8.06 17.51
N ASN A 53 9.21 8.34 18.42
CA ASN A 53 9.60 7.40 19.48
C ASN A 53 8.41 7.05 20.38
N ALA A 54 7.62 8.04 20.81
CA ALA A 54 6.44 7.79 21.63
C ALA A 54 5.41 6.88 20.94
N TYR A 55 5.23 7.04 19.63
CA TYR A 55 4.40 6.12 18.84
C TYR A 55 4.99 4.70 18.81
N ILE A 56 6.29 4.58 18.50
CA ILE A 56 7.00 3.29 18.44
C ILE A 56 6.91 2.58 19.80
N ASP A 57 7.22 3.27 20.90
CA ASP A 57 7.14 2.75 22.27
C ASP A 57 5.73 2.25 22.60
N SER A 58 4.69 2.94 22.11
CA SER A 58 3.31 2.51 22.31
C SER A 58 2.98 1.21 21.56
N VAL A 59 3.38 1.11 20.30
CA VAL A 59 3.18 -0.11 19.49
C VAL A 59 3.96 -1.29 20.08
N GLN A 60 5.16 -1.03 20.59
CA GLN A 60 6.07 -2.05 21.10
C GLN A 60 5.63 -2.72 22.42
N LYS A 61 4.64 -2.17 23.13
CA LYS A 61 4.12 -2.74 24.38
C LYS A 61 3.69 -4.20 24.28
N LYS A 62 3.22 -4.64 23.11
CA LYS A 62 2.75 -6.02 22.84
C LYS A 62 3.74 -6.89 22.06
N VAL A 63 4.84 -6.32 21.58
CA VAL A 63 5.83 -7.00 20.73
C VAL A 63 6.79 -7.77 21.62
N THR A 64 6.28 -8.83 22.23
CA THR A 64 7.02 -9.73 23.11
C THR A 64 6.87 -11.14 22.59
N GLY A 65 7.98 -11.87 22.45
CA GLY A 65 7.94 -13.23 21.92
C GLY A 65 9.31 -13.78 21.56
N THR A 66 9.31 -14.97 20.98
CA THR A 66 10.51 -15.66 20.51
C THR A 66 10.41 -15.94 19.02
N VAL A 67 11.46 -15.59 18.28
CA VAL A 67 11.56 -15.81 16.82
C VAL A 67 12.74 -16.75 16.55
N LYS A 68 12.49 -17.83 15.80
CA LYS A 68 13.50 -18.76 15.31
C LYS A 68 13.89 -18.40 13.89
N VAL A 69 15.19 -18.15 13.70
CA VAL A 69 15.77 -17.74 12.43
C VAL A 69 16.73 -18.82 11.94
N LYS A 70 16.68 -19.13 10.65
CA LYS A 70 17.63 -20.00 9.96
C LYS A 70 18.60 -19.13 9.17
N LEU A 71 19.88 -19.33 9.43
CA LEU A 71 20.97 -18.68 8.71
C LEU A 71 21.59 -19.67 7.75
N TYR A 72 21.69 -19.32 6.48
CA TYR A 72 22.28 -20.20 5.48
C TYR A 72 22.93 -19.41 4.34
N LYS A 73 24.24 -19.60 4.13
CA LYS A 73 25.01 -18.99 3.03
C LYS A 73 24.75 -17.48 2.84
N GLY A 74 24.79 -16.72 3.93
CA GLY A 74 24.53 -15.27 3.90
C GLY A 74 23.04 -14.89 3.83
N SER A 75 22.12 -15.85 3.75
CA SER A 75 20.68 -15.63 3.93
C SER A 75 20.27 -15.73 5.39
N CYS A 76 19.24 -14.96 5.74
CA CYS A 76 18.56 -14.97 7.02
C CYS A 76 17.06 -15.09 6.77
N ASP A 77 16.48 -16.23 7.14
CA ASP A 77 15.07 -16.58 6.95
C ASP A 77 14.40 -16.88 8.28
N VAL A 78 13.21 -16.31 8.52
CA VAL A 78 12.44 -16.58 9.73
C VAL A 78 11.65 -17.88 9.54
N VAL A 79 11.83 -18.84 10.45
CA VAL A 79 11.21 -20.18 10.37
C VAL A 79 9.98 -20.30 11.25
N ALA A 80 10.02 -19.70 12.44
CA ALA A 80 8.90 -19.73 13.38
C ALA A 80 8.91 -18.50 14.28
N ALA A 81 7.74 -18.06 14.71
CA ALA A 81 7.58 -17.03 15.72
C ALA A 81 6.48 -17.44 16.70
N THR A 82 6.66 -17.08 17.96
CA THR A 82 5.73 -17.38 19.06
C THR A 82 5.61 -16.15 19.93
N SER A 83 4.39 -15.82 20.36
CA SER A 83 4.13 -14.67 21.21
C SER A 83 2.90 -14.95 22.10
N PRO A 84 2.90 -14.53 23.37
CA PRO A 84 1.70 -14.53 24.20
C PRO A 84 0.63 -13.54 23.72
N TYR A 85 0.99 -12.57 22.87
CA TYR A 85 0.08 -11.56 22.31
C TYR A 85 -0.19 -11.80 20.82
N SER A 86 -0.08 -13.04 20.36
CA SER A 86 -0.34 -13.37 18.96
C SER A 86 -1.80 -13.08 18.60
N LEU A 87 -2.01 -12.37 17.49
CA LEU A 87 -3.33 -12.19 16.89
C LEU A 87 -3.72 -13.40 16.02
N PHE A 88 -2.78 -14.31 15.76
CA PHE A 88 -3.05 -15.53 15.03
C PHE A 88 -3.81 -16.51 15.93
N ASN A 89 -4.97 -16.94 15.46
CA ASN A 89 -5.76 -17.99 16.09
C ASN A 89 -5.88 -19.16 15.10
N GLU A 90 -5.30 -20.30 15.47
CA GLU A 90 -5.25 -21.51 14.62
C GLU A 90 -6.66 -22.04 14.34
N ASP A 91 -7.55 -22.00 15.32
CA ASP A 91 -8.93 -22.44 15.13
C ASP A 91 -9.63 -21.57 14.11
N MET A 92 -9.42 -20.25 14.08
CA MET A 92 -10.01 -19.38 13.04
C MET A 92 -9.43 -19.61 11.64
N ALA A 93 -8.17 -20.05 11.56
CA ALA A 93 -7.47 -20.24 10.29
C ALA A 93 -7.67 -21.64 9.68
N THR A 94 -8.22 -22.60 10.43
CA THR A 94 -8.43 -23.96 9.95
C THR A 94 -9.54 -24.04 8.90
N PHE A 95 -9.42 -25.03 8.00
CA PHE A 95 -10.48 -25.36 7.03
C PHE A 95 -11.59 -26.22 7.63
N MET A 96 -11.39 -26.74 8.85
CA MET A 96 -12.39 -27.54 9.54
C MET A 96 -13.56 -26.67 9.98
N LYS A 97 -14.77 -27.24 9.97
CA LYS A 97 -15.97 -26.53 10.42
C LYS A 97 -15.82 -26.16 11.90
N ASN A 98 -15.85 -24.87 12.19
CA ASN A 98 -15.86 -24.31 13.53
C ASN A 98 -17.00 -23.29 13.67
N ASP A 99 -17.23 -22.82 14.89
CA ASP A 99 -18.20 -21.76 15.17
C ASP A 99 -17.56 -20.35 15.22
N LEU A 100 -16.23 -20.26 15.07
CA LEU A 100 -15.48 -19.00 15.17
C LEU A 100 -15.50 -18.19 13.86
N PHE A 101 -15.69 -18.83 12.71
CA PHE A 101 -15.75 -18.16 11.40
C PHE A 101 -17.07 -18.47 10.67
N ASN A 102 -17.92 -17.44 10.55
CA ASN A 102 -19.18 -17.56 9.81
C ASN A 102 -18.97 -17.43 8.30
N GLN A 103 -18.80 -18.57 7.63
CA GLN A 103 -18.59 -18.65 6.18
C GLN A 103 -19.76 -18.07 5.37
N ASN A 104 -20.99 -18.04 5.91
CA ASN A 104 -22.16 -17.52 5.19
C ASN A 104 -22.08 -16.00 4.97
N ALA A 105 -21.32 -15.27 5.80
CA ALA A 105 -21.16 -13.83 5.66
C ALA A 105 -20.24 -13.44 4.48
N SER A 106 -19.42 -14.37 3.99
CA SER A 106 -18.40 -14.08 2.97
C SER A 106 -18.99 -13.64 1.63
N ALA A 107 -20.10 -14.26 1.17
CA ALA A 107 -20.71 -13.91 -0.11
C ALA A 107 -21.21 -12.46 -0.14
N GLY A 108 -21.87 -12.00 0.94
CA GLY A 108 -22.34 -10.62 1.06
C GLY A 108 -21.19 -9.62 1.16
N PHE A 109 -20.14 -9.96 1.92
CA PHE A 109 -18.93 -9.14 2.01
C PHE A 109 -18.27 -8.94 0.65
N ILE A 110 -18.07 -10.02 -0.13
CA ILE A 110 -17.42 -9.95 -1.45
C ILE A 110 -18.19 -9.04 -2.41
N GLU A 111 -19.53 -9.14 -2.43
CA GLU A 111 -20.34 -8.33 -3.33
C GLU A 111 -20.23 -6.83 -2.99
N LEU A 112 -20.33 -6.48 -1.71
CA LEU A 112 -20.22 -5.09 -1.25
C LEU A 112 -18.80 -4.54 -1.42
N TRP A 113 -17.78 -5.32 -1.08
CA TRP A 113 -16.38 -4.91 -1.17
C TRP A 113 -15.95 -4.66 -2.62
N ASN A 114 -16.47 -5.45 -3.57
CA ASN A 114 -16.13 -5.32 -4.98
C ASN A 114 -16.97 -4.27 -5.73
N LEU A 115 -18.06 -3.77 -5.15
CA LEU A 115 -18.97 -2.82 -5.79
C LEU A 115 -18.27 -1.57 -6.37
N PRO A 116 -17.37 -0.86 -5.64
CA PRO A 116 -16.66 0.28 -6.20
C PRO A 116 -15.75 -0.11 -7.38
N GLN A 117 -15.13 -1.29 -7.33
CA GLN A 117 -14.28 -1.79 -8.42
C GLN A 117 -15.11 -2.09 -9.68
N LYS A 118 -16.25 -2.78 -9.52
CA LYS A 118 -17.19 -3.03 -10.64
C LYS A 118 -17.67 -1.73 -11.27
N THR A 119 -17.97 -0.73 -10.45
CA THR A 119 -18.44 0.59 -10.92
C THR A 119 -17.35 1.31 -11.70
N SER A 120 -16.12 1.38 -11.17
CA SER A 120 -14.97 1.95 -11.85
C SER A 120 -14.69 1.25 -13.18
N TYR A 121 -14.67 -0.08 -13.19
CA TYR A 121 -14.46 -0.87 -14.41
C TYR A 121 -15.52 -0.59 -15.47
N ASN A 122 -16.80 -0.52 -15.09
CA ASN A 122 -17.87 -0.25 -16.05
C ASN A 122 -17.77 1.15 -16.68
N LEU A 123 -17.24 2.14 -15.95
CA LEU A 123 -17.00 3.48 -16.47
C LEU A 123 -15.79 3.51 -17.42
N THR A 124 -14.72 2.79 -17.10
CA THR A 124 -13.43 2.94 -17.78
C THR A 124 -13.12 1.84 -18.80
N LYS A 125 -13.89 0.75 -18.83
CA LYS A 125 -13.66 -0.39 -19.74
C LYS A 125 -13.61 0.02 -21.21
N ASP A 126 -14.45 0.95 -21.63
CA ASP A 126 -14.49 1.40 -23.03
C ASP A 126 -13.33 2.33 -23.37
N ILE A 127 -12.69 2.93 -22.35
CA ILE A 127 -11.54 3.83 -22.48
C ILE A 127 -10.25 3.01 -22.60
N TYR A 128 -10.04 2.05 -21.70
CA TYR A 128 -8.80 1.27 -21.65
C TYR A 128 -8.85 -0.03 -22.47
N PHE A 129 -10.05 -0.60 -22.70
CA PHE A 129 -10.26 -1.83 -23.46
C PHE A 129 -11.37 -1.66 -24.52
N PRO A 130 -11.20 -0.75 -25.49
CA PRO A 130 -12.21 -0.53 -26.51
C PRO A 130 -12.40 -1.79 -27.35
N SER A 131 -13.65 -2.23 -27.49
CA SER A 131 -13.99 -3.35 -28.39
C SER A 131 -13.59 -3.05 -29.84
N GLU A 132 -13.29 -4.08 -30.63
CA GLU A 132 -12.88 -3.93 -32.05
C GLU A 132 -13.88 -3.09 -32.88
N ARG A 133 -15.18 -3.17 -32.57
CA ARG A 133 -16.22 -2.34 -33.20
C ARG A 133 -16.08 -0.85 -32.85
N LYS A 134 -15.74 -0.53 -31.60
CA LYS A 134 -15.48 0.85 -31.17
C LYS A 134 -14.16 1.36 -31.72
N GLN A 135 -13.11 0.53 -31.78
CA GLN A 135 -11.81 0.89 -32.37
C GLN A 135 -11.97 1.29 -33.84
N LYS A 136 -12.64 0.46 -34.65
CA LYS A 136 -12.92 0.78 -36.06
C LYS A 136 -13.74 2.06 -36.20
N SER A 137 -14.78 2.26 -35.39
CA SER A 137 -15.57 3.50 -35.44
C SER A 137 -14.78 4.75 -35.01
N LEU A 138 -13.85 4.63 -34.06
CA LEU A 138 -13.01 5.75 -33.59
C LEU A 138 -11.92 6.08 -34.62
N GLU A 139 -11.35 5.07 -35.27
CA GLU A 139 -10.41 5.23 -36.39
C GLU A 139 -11.09 5.86 -37.62
N GLU A 140 -12.30 5.41 -37.97
CA GLU A 140 -13.12 5.98 -39.04
C GLU A 140 -13.53 7.44 -38.73
N LEU A 141 -13.85 7.75 -37.47
CA LEU A 141 -14.15 9.13 -37.03
C LEU A 141 -12.90 10.02 -37.04
N ALA A 142 -11.70 9.49 -36.77
CA ALA A 142 -10.43 10.24 -36.83
C ALA A 142 -9.97 10.53 -38.27
N GLN A 143 -10.45 9.75 -39.25
CA GLN A 143 -10.15 9.92 -40.68
C GLN A 143 -11.14 10.85 -41.42
N ASN A 144 -12.19 11.34 -40.75
CA ASN A 144 -13.20 12.20 -41.35
C ASN A 144 -12.74 13.69 -41.39
N PRO A 145 -12.67 14.36 -42.57
CA PRO A 145 -12.16 15.73 -42.71
C PRO A 145 -12.93 16.82 -41.96
N GLU A 146 -14.22 16.61 -41.64
CA GLU A 146 -15.08 17.62 -41.02
C GLU A 146 -14.76 17.87 -39.53
N MET A 147 -14.24 16.87 -38.80
CA MET A 147 -13.87 17.03 -37.39
C MET A 147 -12.47 17.63 -37.18
N GLN A 148 -11.58 17.51 -38.16
CA GLN A 148 -10.28 18.21 -38.14
C GLN A 148 -10.45 19.74 -38.22
N GLN A 149 -11.54 20.21 -38.84
CA GLN A 149 -11.88 21.64 -38.88
C GLN A 149 -12.51 22.12 -37.57
N ALA A 150 -13.28 21.27 -36.87
CA ALA A 150 -13.93 21.61 -35.60
C ALA A 150 -12.94 21.73 -34.42
N THR A 151 -11.88 20.92 -34.39
CA THR A 151 -10.80 21.05 -33.37
C THR A 151 -9.90 22.26 -33.63
N THR A 152 -9.77 22.69 -34.88
CA THR A 152 -8.99 23.88 -35.25
C THR A 152 -9.74 25.18 -34.96
N GLY A 153 -11.08 25.16 -34.94
CA GLY A 153 -11.93 26.33 -34.65
C GLY A 153 -12.16 26.65 -33.16
N ALA A 154 -11.70 25.80 -32.24
CA ALA A 154 -11.87 26.01 -30.79
C ALA A 154 -10.62 26.60 -30.11
N GLU A 155 -9.52 26.85 -30.84
CA GLU A 155 -8.31 27.49 -30.30
C GLU A 155 -8.37 29.04 -30.26
N GLU A 156 -9.42 29.67 -30.79
CA GLU A 156 -9.60 31.14 -30.74
C GLU A 156 -10.67 31.58 -29.72
N VAL A 157 -10.62 31.09 -28.48
CA VAL A 157 -11.18 31.84 -27.34
C VAL A 157 -10.19 31.82 -26.18
N SER A 158 -9.27 32.79 -26.21
CA SER A 158 -8.66 33.47 -25.05
C SER A 158 -8.53 32.64 -23.76
N ALA A 159 -7.45 31.86 -23.64
CA ALA A 159 -7.00 31.35 -22.34
C ALA A 159 -6.65 32.55 -21.41
N PRO A 160 -7.16 32.62 -20.16
CA PRO A 160 -6.69 33.61 -19.22
C PRO A 160 -5.22 33.33 -18.88
N LYS A 161 -4.39 34.35 -19.09
CA LYS A 161 -2.96 34.40 -18.81
C LYS A 161 -2.70 34.07 -17.32
N VAL A 162 -2.19 32.88 -17.03
CA VAL A 162 -1.64 32.56 -15.70
C VAL A 162 -0.14 32.87 -15.75
N GLU A 163 0.21 34.10 -15.41
CA GLU A 163 1.57 34.47 -15.01
C GLU A 163 1.90 33.78 -13.68
N GLY A 164 3.03 33.08 -13.60
CA GLY A 164 3.50 32.49 -12.34
C GLY A 164 4.47 31.33 -12.50
N SER A 165 5.61 31.56 -13.16
CA SER A 165 6.77 30.67 -13.09
C SER A 165 7.38 30.72 -11.70
N VAL A 166 7.37 29.60 -10.96
CA VAL A 166 8.26 29.39 -9.81
C VAL A 166 9.33 28.39 -10.24
N PRO A 167 10.60 28.80 -10.39
CA PRO A 167 11.67 27.89 -10.79
C PRO A 167 12.09 27.02 -9.58
N LEU A 168 12.21 25.72 -9.81
CA LEU A 168 12.95 24.82 -8.93
C LEU A 168 14.44 25.00 -9.23
N GLU A 169 15.14 25.73 -8.35
CA GLU A 169 16.60 25.69 -8.27
C GLU A 169 17.04 24.50 -7.39
N ASN A 170 17.95 23.70 -7.98
CA ASN A 170 18.98 22.80 -7.44
C ASN A 170 18.76 22.03 -6.14
#